data_AF-A0AAW3EN31-F1
#
_entry.id   AF-A0AAW3EN31-F1
#
_cell.length_a   1.000
_cell.length_b   1.000
_cell.length_c   1.000
_cell.angle_alpha   90.00
_cell.angle_beta   90.00
_cell.angle_gamma   90.00
#
_symmetry.space_group_name_H-M   'P 1'
#
loop_
_entity.id
_entity.type
_entity.pdbx_description
1 polymer ?
#
loop_
_entity_poly.entity_id
_entity_poly.type
_entity_poly.pdbx_seq_one_letter_code
_entity_poly.pdbx_strand_id
1 'polypeptide(L)'
;MFAVLGNIEFNVIAYWDGFDASFGTDYAEHSRIEGKPGLQFIGAKLDEIRISLAFHQQYCTPDVELKRLNEAMRAHQAMALVFGSGDYRGWFVITALTSTSQHTDSKGNVLAMDAELTLREYIGDPKNPLKPPAIKTPVPNVSAISKVVEKVGDFATSLRTAVTYAKKAQSAFKAVKTTVQIVKRMKKNPETALLQIPGLLTQVGNVLTPLSEVEPAFKEVAKTISEAAVQAEKMMPEITAVNKAANDTLKQVKQIASLLQSANSKNLIDTLEAISKQVDAVSDTFKKAEPALSKLTAEIIKRVK
;
A
#
# COMPACT_ATOMS: atom_id res chain seq x y z
N MET A 1 -18.54 -7.63 -10.20
CA MET A 1 -17.88 -7.67 -8.86
C MET A 1 -18.63 -8.70 -8.05
N PHE A 2 -17.97 -9.54 -7.24
CA PHE A 2 -18.66 -10.64 -6.53
C PHE A 2 -19.12 -10.20 -5.15
N ALA A 3 -20.30 -10.63 -4.73
CA ALA A 3 -20.75 -10.56 -3.35
C ALA A 3 -21.40 -11.91 -2.98
N VAL A 4 -21.37 -12.23 -1.69
CA VAL A 4 -21.85 -13.50 -1.15
C VAL A 4 -22.91 -13.23 -0.09
N LEU A 5 -24.05 -13.89 -0.24
CA LEU A 5 -25.09 -13.93 0.78
C LEU A 5 -25.19 -15.38 1.30
N GLY A 6 -24.63 -15.62 2.49
CA GLY A 6 -24.47 -16.98 3.02
C GLY A 6 -23.51 -17.81 2.18
N ASN A 7 -24.05 -18.71 1.34
CA ASN A 7 -23.30 -19.58 0.43
C ASN A 7 -23.55 -19.26 -1.06
N ILE A 8 -24.35 -18.24 -1.36
CA ILE A 8 -24.76 -17.91 -2.73
C ILE A 8 -23.82 -16.82 -3.25
N GLU A 9 -22.99 -17.17 -4.24
CA GLU A 9 -22.14 -16.23 -4.97
C GLU A 9 -22.94 -15.62 -6.11
N PHE A 10 -22.97 -14.29 -6.20
CA PHE A 10 -23.59 -13.61 -7.33
C PHE A 10 -22.62 -12.59 -7.93
N ASN A 11 -22.65 -12.51 -9.26
CA ASN A 11 -22.01 -11.45 -10.00
C ASN A 11 -22.95 -10.25 -9.95
N VAL A 12 -22.69 -9.32 -9.03
CA VAL A 12 -23.37 -8.03 -9.02
C VAL A 12 -23.03 -7.35 -10.34
N ILE A 13 -24.04 -6.88 -11.06
CA ILE A 13 -23.90 -6.15 -12.32
C ILE A 13 -22.75 -5.18 -12.13
N ALA A 14 -21.74 -5.29 -12.99
CA ALA A 14 -20.62 -4.37 -12.98
C ALA A 14 -21.19 -2.96 -13.09
N TYR A 15 -20.74 -2.06 -12.21
CA TYR A 15 -21.21 -0.69 -11.94
C TYR A 15 -22.17 -0.55 -10.74
N TRP A 16 -21.73 0.24 -9.75
CA TRP A 16 -22.40 0.56 -8.48
C TRP A 16 -23.60 1.51 -8.67
N ASP A 17 -24.54 1.16 -9.54
CA ASP A 17 -25.75 1.97 -9.80
C ASP A 17 -27.04 1.28 -9.29
N GLY A 18 -26.90 0.28 -8.41
CA GLY A 18 -28.03 -0.50 -7.89
C GLY A 18 -27.79 -1.09 -6.50
N PHE A 19 -26.97 -0.41 -5.69
CA PHE A 19 -26.77 -0.70 -4.27
C PHE A 19 -27.25 0.51 -3.46
N ASP A 20 -28.45 0.40 -2.90
CA ASP A 20 -29.01 1.40 -2.01
C ASP A 20 -29.00 0.86 -0.59
N ALA A 21 -28.41 1.61 0.34
CA ALA A 21 -28.43 1.27 1.76
C ALA A 21 -29.07 2.41 2.55
N SER A 22 -30.13 2.09 3.28
CA SER A 22 -30.87 3.02 4.12
C SER A 22 -30.52 2.78 5.59
N PHE A 23 -29.91 3.79 6.21
CA PHE A 23 -29.54 3.82 7.63
C PHE A 23 -30.41 4.84 8.33
N GLY A 24 -30.84 4.54 9.56
CA GLY A 24 -31.70 5.47 10.30
C GLY A 24 -31.64 5.27 11.81
N THR A 25 -32.10 6.27 12.53
CA THR A 25 -32.24 6.24 13.98
C THR A 25 -33.62 6.77 14.36
N ASP A 26 -34.18 6.24 15.44
CA ASP A 26 -35.47 6.67 15.98
C ASP A 26 -35.27 7.70 17.10
N TYR A 27 -36.03 8.78 17.01
CA TYR A 27 -36.11 9.84 18.01
C TYR A 27 -37.55 10.00 18.50
N ALA A 28 -37.72 10.11 19.82
CA ALA A 28 -38.96 10.54 20.44
C ALA A 28 -38.98 12.06 20.52
N GLU A 29 -40.08 12.67 20.10
CA GLU A 29 -40.32 14.10 20.30
C GLU A 29 -41.10 14.34 21.59
N HIS A 30 -40.52 15.15 22.48
CA HIS A 30 -41.14 15.59 23.72
C HIS A 30 -41.50 17.08 23.61
N SER A 31 -42.79 17.36 23.44
CA SER A 31 -43.34 18.72 23.37
C SER A 31 -43.08 19.50 24.66
N ARG A 32 -42.75 20.80 24.53
CA ARG A 32 -42.52 21.72 25.65
C ARG A 32 -43.49 22.90 25.57
N ILE A 33 -43.94 23.39 26.72
CA ILE A 33 -44.79 24.59 26.78
C ILE A 33 -43.93 25.79 26.34
N GLU A 34 -44.41 26.54 25.34
CA GLU A 34 -43.79 27.77 24.79
C GLU A 34 -42.34 27.62 24.28
N GLY A 35 -41.88 26.39 24.02
CA GLY A 35 -40.54 26.11 23.49
C GLY A 35 -40.57 25.09 22.36
N LYS A 36 -39.47 24.97 21.61
CA LYS A 36 -39.34 23.93 20.58
C LYS A 36 -39.34 22.53 21.23
N PRO A 37 -40.02 21.53 20.64
CA PRO A 37 -39.99 20.15 21.12
C PRO A 37 -38.54 19.63 21.24
N GLY A 38 -38.26 18.89 22.31
CA GLY A 38 -36.96 18.23 22.48
C GLY A 38 -36.95 16.86 21.82
N LEU A 39 -35.83 16.47 21.20
CA LEU A 39 -35.64 15.14 20.62
C LEU A 39 -34.84 14.25 21.58
N GLN A 40 -35.34 13.05 21.87
CA GLN A 40 -34.66 12.02 22.65
C GLN A 40 -34.38 10.80 21.77
N PHE A 41 -33.12 10.37 21.74
CA PHE A 41 -32.73 9.15 21.03
C PHE A 41 -33.34 7.90 21.69
N ILE A 42 -34.05 7.09 20.89
CA ILE A 42 -34.69 5.84 21.34
C ILE A 42 -33.83 4.63 20.95
N GLY A 43 -33.25 4.64 19.75
CA GLY A 43 -32.49 3.52 19.23
C GLY A 43 -32.15 3.66 17.75
N ALA A 44 -31.30 2.77 17.25
CA ALA A 44 -31.03 2.65 15.82
C ALA A 44 -32.16 1.86 15.13
N LYS A 45 -32.49 2.24 13.90
CA LYS A 45 -33.34 1.43 13.03
C LYS A 45 -32.53 0.28 12.44
N LEU A 46 -33.21 -0.79 12.05
CA LEU A 46 -32.60 -1.86 11.28
C LEU A 46 -32.19 -1.32 9.91
N ASP A 47 -30.97 -1.64 9.50
CA ASP A 47 -30.47 -1.26 8.19
C ASP A 47 -31.21 -2.03 7.09
N GLU A 48 -31.55 -1.33 6.00
CA GLU A 48 -32.17 -1.92 4.81
C GLU A 48 -31.25 -1.74 3.61
N ILE A 49 -31.04 -2.81 2.85
CA ILE A 49 -30.17 -2.84 1.68
C ILE A 49 -30.97 -3.37 0.49
N ARG A 50 -30.98 -2.62 -0.61
CA ARG A 50 -31.56 -3.04 -1.88
C ARG A 50 -30.44 -3.30 -2.88
N ILE A 51 -30.48 -4.48 -3.51
CA ILE A 51 -29.45 -4.95 -4.43
C ILE A 51 -30.10 -5.38 -5.75
N SER A 52 -29.63 -4.78 -6.85
CA SER A 52 -29.94 -5.25 -8.20
C SER A 52 -28.90 -6.26 -8.68
N LEU A 53 -29.37 -7.42 -9.15
CA LEU A 53 -28.58 -8.58 -9.58
C LEU A 53 -28.89 -8.88 -11.05
N ALA A 54 -27.90 -9.30 -11.83
CA ALA A 54 -28.13 -9.94 -13.13
C ALA A 54 -27.52 -11.33 -13.17
N PHE A 55 -28.33 -12.28 -13.62
CA PHE A 55 -27.94 -13.65 -13.89
C PHE A 55 -27.84 -13.86 -15.39
N HIS A 56 -26.79 -14.54 -15.83
CA HIS A 56 -26.57 -14.87 -17.23
C HIS A 56 -25.96 -16.26 -17.35
N GLN A 57 -26.42 -17.05 -18.33
CA GLN A 57 -26.02 -18.44 -18.52
C GLN A 57 -24.49 -18.64 -18.65
N GLN A 58 -23.78 -17.63 -19.15
CA GLN A 58 -22.33 -17.65 -19.29
C GLN A 58 -21.58 -17.72 -17.93
N TYR A 59 -22.21 -17.29 -16.84
CA TYR A 59 -21.58 -17.21 -15.51
C TYR A 59 -22.25 -18.10 -14.47
N CYS A 60 -23.57 -18.31 -14.57
CA CYS A 60 -24.34 -19.15 -13.65
C CYS A 60 -25.56 -19.75 -14.34
N THR A 61 -26.30 -20.63 -13.67
CA THR A 61 -27.61 -21.11 -14.18
C THR A 61 -28.72 -20.27 -13.53
N PRO A 62 -29.38 -19.35 -14.25
CA PRO A 62 -30.26 -18.33 -13.65
C PRO A 62 -31.41 -18.92 -12.81
N ASP A 63 -32.07 -19.98 -13.32
CA ASP A 63 -33.19 -20.63 -12.63
C ASP A 63 -32.78 -21.27 -11.30
N VAL A 64 -31.58 -21.85 -11.23
CA VAL A 64 -31.06 -22.52 -10.03
C VAL A 64 -30.75 -21.50 -8.94
N GLU A 65 -30.10 -20.39 -9.30
CA GLU A 65 -29.74 -19.36 -8.31
C GLU A 65 -30.97 -18.60 -7.81
N LEU A 66 -31.94 -18.29 -8.67
CA LEU A 66 -33.20 -17.69 -8.24
C LEU A 66 -33.95 -18.62 -7.27
N LYS A 67 -33.98 -19.92 -7.57
CA LYS A 67 -34.63 -20.90 -6.70
C LYS A 67 -33.96 -20.95 -5.33
N ARG A 68 -32.61 -20.92 -5.27
CA ARG A 68 -31.86 -20.86 -4.01
C ARG A 68 -32.19 -19.62 -3.18
N LEU A 69 -32.28 -18.45 -3.81
CA LEU A 69 -32.67 -17.21 -3.12
C LEU A 69 -34.10 -17.28 -2.57
N ASN A 70 -35.04 -17.83 -3.34
CA ASN A 70 -36.41 -18.02 -2.91
C ASN A 70 -36.54 -19.05 -1.77
N GLU A 71 -35.77 -20.14 -1.83
CA GLU A 71 -35.69 -21.14 -0.75
C GLU A 71 -35.12 -20.52 0.53
N ALA A 72 -34.04 -19.73 0.43
CA ALA A 72 -33.45 -19.05 1.58
C ALA A 72 -34.39 -17.99 2.20
N MET A 73 -35.14 -17.26 1.36
CA MET A 73 -36.19 -16.33 1.79
C MET A 73 -37.30 -17.08 2.55
N ARG A 74 -37.82 -18.18 1.98
CA ARG A 74 -38.89 -18.99 2.61
C ARG A 74 -38.44 -19.74 3.86
N ALA A 75 -37.16 -20.06 3.97
CA ALA A 75 -36.57 -20.62 5.17
C ALA A 75 -36.45 -19.60 6.31
N HIS A 76 -36.74 -18.31 6.06
CA HIS A 76 -36.54 -17.21 7.00
C HIS A 76 -35.10 -17.16 7.54
N GLN A 77 -34.15 -17.60 6.72
CA GLN A 77 -32.78 -17.79 7.14
C GLN A 77 -32.03 -16.47 7.12
N ALA A 78 -31.49 -16.07 8.27
CA ALA A 78 -30.52 -14.99 8.32
C ALA A 78 -29.22 -15.45 7.63
N MET A 79 -28.73 -14.64 6.70
CA MET A 79 -27.53 -14.90 5.92
C MET A 79 -26.55 -13.76 6.07
N ALA A 80 -25.26 -14.08 6.19
CA ALA A 80 -24.21 -13.07 6.20
C ALA A 80 -24.07 -12.43 4.84
N LEU A 81 -24.05 -11.10 4.80
CA LEU A 81 -23.67 -10.35 3.61
C LEU A 81 -22.17 -10.04 3.67
N VAL A 82 -21.43 -10.53 2.66
CA VAL A 82 -19.99 -10.30 2.51
C VAL A 82 -19.72 -9.77 1.11
N PHE A 83 -19.04 -8.64 1.01
CA PHE A 83 -18.59 -8.11 -0.28
C PHE A 83 -17.33 -8.82 -0.77
N GLY A 84 -17.07 -8.76 -2.07
CA GLY A 84 -15.86 -9.35 -2.67
C GLY A 84 -14.53 -8.76 -2.17
N SER A 85 -14.56 -7.62 -1.45
CA SER A 85 -13.42 -7.08 -0.68
C SER A 85 -13.12 -7.86 0.60
N GLY A 86 -14.03 -8.75 1.02
CA GLY A 86 -14.01 -9.41 2.33
C GLY A 86 -14.74 -8.64 3.43
N ASP A 87 -15.35 -7.50 3.11
CA ASP A 87 -16.08 -6.69 4.09
C ASP A 87 -17.38 -7.39 4.50
N TYR A 88 -17.43 -7.83 5.76
CA TYR A 88 -18.61 -8.37 6.40
C TYR A 88 -19.52 -7.24 6.87
N ARG A 89 -20.76 -7.22 6.38
CA ARG A 89 -21.76 -6.18 6.72
C ARG A 89 -22.76 -6.58 7.78
N GLY A 90 -22.73 -7.83 8.26
CA GLY A 90 -23.69 -8.33 9.23
C GLY A 90 -24.59 -9.42 8.67
N TRP A 91 -25.59 -9.79 9.47
CA TRP A 91 -26.61 -10.75 9.13
C TRP A 91 -27.83 -10.05 8.56
N PHE A 92 -28.32 -10.55 7.44
CA PHE A 92 -29.49 -10.01 6.76
C PHE A 92 -30.49 -11.12 6.45
N VAL A 93 -31.77 -10.79 6.50
CA VAL A 93 -32.85 -11.62 5.98
C VAL A 93 -33.37 -11.04 4.68
N ILE A 94 -33.73 -11.91 3.74
CA ILE A 94 -34.41 -11.49 2.51
C ILE A 94 -35.86 -11.19 2.85
N THR A 95 -36.30 -9.96 2.59
CA THR A 95 -37.69 -9.53 2.80
C THR A 95 -38.48 -9.46 1.52
N ALA A 96 -37.82 -9.19 0.40
CA ALA A 96 -38.43 -9.22 -0.93
C ALA A 96 -37.42 -9.69 -1.98
N LEU A 97 -37.91 -10.44 -2.95
CA LEU A 97 -37.19 -10.87 -4.14
C LEU A 97 -38.11 -10.73 -5.35
N THR A 98 -37.72 -9.90 -6.29
CA THR A 98 -38.40 -9.71 -7.58
C THR A 98 -37.48 -10.22 -8.68
N SER A 99 -38.03 -10.83 -9.73
CA SER A 99 -37.24 -11.33 -10.86
C SER A 99 -37.91 -11.03 -12.19
N THR A 100 -37.12 -10.58 -13.15
CA THR A 100 -37.55 -10.24 -14.51
C THR A 100 -36.67 -10.96 -15.52
N SER A 101 -37.23 -11.91 -16.26
CA SER A 101 -36.51 -12.61 -17.32
C SER A 101 -36.28 -11.68 -18.51
N GLN A 102 -35.04 -11.52 -18.95
CA GLN A 102 -34.72 -10.73 -20.14
C GLN A 102 -34.77 -11.58 -21.41
N HIS A 103 -34.00 -12.68 -21.44
CA HIS A 103 -33.85 -13.53 -22.61
C HIS A 103 -34.16 -14.99 -22.29
N THR A 104 -34.88 -15.65 -23.18
CA THR A 104 -35.21 -17.07 -23.12
C THR A 104 -34.86 -17.78 -24.42
N ASP A 105 -34.50 -19.07 -24.34
CA ASP A 105 -34.36 -19.93 -25.51
C ASP A 105 -35.75 -20.32 -26.07
N SER A 106 -35.76 -20.81 -27.30
CA SER A 106 -36.87 -21.46 -28.00
C SER A 106 -37.61 -22.54 -27.19
N LYS A 107 -36.95 -23.14 -26.19
CA LYS A 107 -37.52 -24.12 -25.26
C LYS A 107 -38.07 -23.52 -23.95
N GLY A 108 -37.97 -22.21 -23.78
CA GLY A 108 -38.42 -21.49 -22.57
C GLY A 108 -37.41 -21.43 -21.42
N ASN A 109 -36.18 -21.92 -21.62
CA ASN A 109 -35.12 -21.82 -20.60
C ASN A 109 -34.62 -20.38 -20.50
N VAL A 110 -34.42 -19.88 -19.29
CA VAL A 110 -33.94 -18.51 -19.06
C VAL A 110 -32.44 -18.42 -19.32
N LEU A 111 -32.05 -17.59 -20.28
CA LEU A 111 -30.66 -17.32 -20.64
C LEU A 111 -30.09 -16.14 -19.85
N ALA A 112 -30.92 -15.12 -19.61
CA ALA A 112 -30.58 -13.92 -18.86
C ALA A 112 -31.78 -13.41 -18.06
N MET A 113 -31.54 -12.95 -16.84
CA MET A 113 -32.56 -12.47 -15.91
C MET A 113 -31.98 -11.43 -14.97
N ASP A 114 -32.77 -10.40 -14.69
CA ASP A 114 -32.50 -9.48 -13.58
C ASP A 114 -33.30 -9.90 -12.35
N ALA A 115 -32.70 -9.74 -11.18
CA ALA A 115 -33.37 -9.93 -9.91
C ALA A 115 -33.09 -8.75 -9.00
N GLU A 116 -34.10 -8.35 -8.25
CA GLU A 116 -34.00 -7.29 -7.26
C GLU A 116 -34.28 -7.86 -5.88
N LEU A 117 -33.33 -7.61 -4.97
CA LEU A 117 -33.31 -8.19 -3.64
C LEU A 117 -33.36 -7.09 -2.58
N THR A 118 -34.33 -7.18 -1.68
CA THR A 118 -34.38 -6.34 -0.47
C THR A 118 -33.98 -7.16 0.74
N LEU A 119 -32.99 -6.65 1.46
CA LEU A 119 -32.39 -7.24 2.65
C LEU A 119 -32.66 -6.33 3.84
N ARG A 120 -33.06 -6.90 4.98
CA ARG A 120 -33.14 -6.16 6.26
C ARG A 120 -32.23 -6.79 7.29
N GLU A 121 -31.56 -5.94 8.07
CA GLU A 121 -30.64 -6.36 9.12
C GLU A 121 -31.35 -7.26 10.13
N TYR A 122 -30.67 -8.33 10.52
CA TYR A 122 -31.14 -9.30 11.49
C TYR A 122 -30.17 -9.40 12.67
N ILE A 123 -30.58 -8.85 13.81
CA ILE A 123 -29.76 -8.80 15.03
C ILE A 123 -29.79 -10.10 15.87
N GLY A 124 -30.69 -11.04 15.55
CA GLY A 124 -30.86 -12.28 16.31
C GLY A 124 -31.42 -12.09 17.72
N ASP A 125 -31.32 -13.12 18.55
CA ASP A 125 -31.60 -13.03 19.99
C ASP A 125 -30.41 -12.34 20.68
N PRO A 126 -30.60 -11.20 21.36
CA PRO A 126 -29.52 -10.54 22.10
C PRO A 126 -28.82 -11.43 23.14
N LYS A 127 -29.52 -12.46 23.65
CA LYS A 127 -28.98 -13.42 24.62
C LYS A 127 -28.23 -14.59 23.98
N ASN A 128 -28.43 -14.83 22.69
CA ASN A 128 -27.76 -15.89 21.93
C ASN A 128 -27.49 -15.41 20.49
N PRO A 129 -26.48 -14.54 20.30
CA PRO A 129 -26.21 -13.94 19.00
C PRO A 129 -25.83 -15.02 17.98
N LEU A 130 -26.35 -14.90 16.76
CA LEU A 130 -25.98 -15.79 15.66
C LEU A 130 -24.47 -15.71 15.44
N LYS A 131 -23.80 -16.85 15.66
CA LYS A 131 -22.36 -16.97 15.41
C LYS A 131 -22.12 -16.67 13.94
N PRO A 132 -21.45 -15.56 13.56
CA PRO A 132 -21.22 -15.20 12.17
C PRO A 132 -20.77 -16.45 11.40
N PRO A 133 -21.31 -16.69 10.18
CA PRO A 133 -20.92 -17.88 9.45
C PRO A 133 -19.41 -17.81 9.30
N ALA A 134 -18.74 -18.96 9.28
CA ALA A 134 -17.29 -19.03 9.27
C ALA A 134 -16.70 -18.38 8.00
N ILE A 135 -16.68 -17.05 7.95
CA ILE A 135 -15.64 -16.25 7.33
C ILE A 135 -14.44 -16.55 8.20
N LYS A 136 -13.80 -17.70 7.93
CA LYS A 136 -12.67 -18.28 8.67
C LYS A 136 -12.71 -17.91 10.15
N THR A 137 -13.22 -18.81 11.00
CA THR A 137 -12.85 -18.89 12.44
C THR A 137 -11.55 -18.15 12.68
N PRO A 138 -11.46 -17.15 13.59
CA PRO A 138 -10.31 -16.25 13.69
C PRO A 138 -9.07 -17.12 13.59
N VAL A 139 -8.41 -17.05 12.43
CA VAL A 139 -7.16 -17.77 12.25
C VAL A 139 -6.32 -17.29 13.43
N PRO A 140 -5.68 -18.18 14.20
CA PRO A 140 -4.73 -17.75 15.21
C PRO A 140 -3.73 -16.85 14.49
N ASN A 141 -3.88 -15.52 14.63
CA ASN A 141 -3.20 -14.41 13.94
C ASN A 141 -4.04 -13.25 13.39
N VAL A 142 -5.29 -12.94 13.75
CA VAL A 142 -5.86 -11.64 13.29
C VAL A 142 -5.08 -10.43 13.86
N SER A 143 -4.54 -10.55 15.08
CA SER A 143 -3.56 -9.57 15.58
C SER A 143 -2.23 -9.65 14.87
N ALA A 144 -1.87 -10.78 14.27
CA ALA A 144 -0.67 -10.85 13.44
C ALA A 144 -0.93 -10.46 11.99
N ILE A 145 -2.16 -10.46 11.47
CA ILE A 145 -2.49 -9.89 10.17
C ILE A 145 -2.63 -8.37 10.31
N SER A 146 -3.22 -7.86 11.40
CA SER A 146 -3.18 -6.42 11.70
C SER A 146 -1.74 -5.96 11.98
N LYS A 147 -0.96 -6.71 12.78
CA LYS A 147 0.49 -6.44 12.94
C LYS A 147 1.26 -6.65 11.64
N VAL A 148 0.87 -7.57 10.75
CA VAL A 148 1.54 -7.72 9.45
C VAL A 148 1.17 -6.57 8.52
N VAL A 149 -0.06 -6.05 8.55
CA VAL A 149 -0.46 -4.86 7.78
C VAL A 149 0.24 -3.60 8.33
N GLU A 150 0.29 -3.42 9.66
CA GLU A 150 1.10 -2.38 10.31
C GLU A 150 2.58 -2.54 9.99
N LYS A 151 3.16 -3.73 10.16
CA LYS A 151 4.58 -4.01 9.86
C LYS A 151 4.91 -3.90 8.38
N VAL A 152 3.98 -4.18 7.47
CA VAL A 152 4.14 -3.97 6.03
C VAL A 152 4.10 -2.47 5.70
N GLY A 153 3.27 -1.69 6.39
CA GLY A 153 3.27 -0.22 6.36
C GLY A 153 4.56 0.39 6.89
N ASP A 154 5.04 -0.11 8.04
CA ASP A 154 6.29 0.30 8.68
C ASP A 154 7.51 -0.06 7.81
N PHE A 155 7.52 -1.27 7.25
CA PHE A 155 8.55 -1.70 6.30
C PHE A 155 8.59 -0.78 5.07
N ALA A 156 7.43 -0.44 4.48
CA ALA A 156 7.36 0.43 3.31
C ALA A 156 7.83 1.86 3.63
N THR A 157 7.54 2.35 4.83
CA THR A 157 7.98 3.66 5.31
C THR A 157 9.50 3.68 5.57
N SER A 158 10.03 2.66 6.24
CA SER A 158 11.47 2.50 6.46
C SER A 158 12.25 2.37 5.15
N LEU A 159 11.71 1.61 4.18
CA LEU A 159 12.33 1.45 2.86
C LEU A 159 12.30 2.76 2.05
N ARG A 160 11.21 3.53 2.11
CA ARG A 160 11.14 4.89 1.52
C ARG A 160 12.20 5.81 2.09
N THR A 161 12.38 5.80 3.40
CA THR A 161 13.39 6.62 4.09
C THR A 161 14.80 6.24 3.66
N ALA A 162 15.13 4.94 3.64
CA ALA A 162 16.44 4.45 3.21
C ALA A 162 16.75 4.79 1.74
N VAL A 163 15.78 4.58 0.84
CA VAL A 163 15.92 4.94 -0.59
C VAL A 163 16.06 6.45 -0.78
N THR A 164 15.39 7.26 0.04
CA THR A 164 15.51 8.72 0.01
C THR A 164 16.90 9.19 0.39
N TYR A 165 17.49 8.64 1.46
CA TYR A 165 18.87 8.95 1.83
C TYR A 165 19.86 8.54 0.73
N ALA A 166 19.69 7.34 0.17
CA ALA A 166 20.52 6.88 -0.94
C ALA A 166 20.42 7.80 -2.17
N LYS A 167 19.21 8.26 -2.53
CA LYS A 167 19.01 9.22 -3.64
C LYS A 167 19.61 10.60 -3.36
N LYS A 168 19.49 11.11 -2.13
CA LYS A 168 20.11 12.38 -1.70
C LYS A 168 21.64 12.30 -1.74
N ALA A 169 22.22 11.19 -1.29
CA ALA A 169 23.65 10.95 -1.39
C ALA A 169 24.12 10.90 -2.86
N GLN A 170 23.38 10.18 -3.72
CA GLN A 170 23.69 10.08 -5.15
C GLN A 170 23.63 11.44 -5.86
N SER A 171 22.62 12.26 -5.58
CA SER A 171 22.48 13.59 -6.20
C SER A 171 23.56 14.56 -5.73
N ALA A 172 23.86 14.58 -4.42
CA ALA A 172 24.91 15.40 -3.86
C ALA A 172 26.31 14.97 -4.39
N PHE A 173 26.54 13.67 -4.56
CA PHE A 173 27.82 13.18 -5.13
C PHE A 173 27.98 13.52 -6.62
N LYS A 174 26.90 13.58 -7.41
CA LYS A 174 26.97 14.07 -8.80
C LYS A 174 27.48 15.51 -8.88
N ALA A 175 27.14 16.35 -7.90
CA ALA A 175 27.66 17.71 -7.80
C ALA A 175 29.18 17.69 -7.53
N VAL A 176 29.64 16.90 -6.55
CA VAL A 176 31.07 16.70 -6.26
C VAL A 176 31.83 16.22 -7.49
N LYS A 177 31.30 15.25 -8.23
CA LYS A 177 31.92 14.76 -9.47
C LYS A 177 32.11 15.87 -10.50
N THR A 178 31.09 16.69 -10.70
CA THR A 178 31.13 17.79 -11.66
C THR A 178 32.19 18.82 -11.26
N THR A 179 32.23 19.20 -9.98
CA THR A 179 33.22 20.13 -9.45
C THR A 179 34.64 19.59 -9.56
N VAL A 180 34.87 18.31 -9.22
CA VAL A 180 36.19 17.67 -9.34
C VAL A 180 36.65 17.60 -10.80
N GLN A 181 35.73 17.33 -11.75
CA GLN A 181 36.08 17.35 -13.18
C GLN A 181 36.41 18.76 -13.70
N ILE A 182 35.75 19.79 -13.18
CA ILE A 182 36.06 21.20 -13.48
C ILE A 182 37.46 21.54 -12.94
N VAL A 183 37.75 21.21 -11.67
CA VAL A 183 39.05 21.48 -11.05
C VAL A 183 40.17 20.68 -11.73
N LYS A 184 39.91 19.44 -12.17
CA LYS A 184 40.87 18.66 -12.97
C LYS A 184 41.22 19.31 -14.32
N ARG A 185 40.26 19.97 -14.96
CA ARG A 185 40.49 20.71 -16.22
C ARG A 185 41.32 21.98 -16.01
N MET A 186 41.42 22.47 -14.77
CA MET A 186 42.26 23.60 -14.37
C MET A 186 43.73 23.21 -14.15
N LYS A 187 44.20 22.08 -14.73
CA LYS A 187 45.57 21.55 -14.61
C LYS A 187 46.69 22.58 -14.88
N LYS A 188 46.39 23.66 -15.60
CA LYS A 188 47.33 24.74 -15.93
C LYS A 188 47.43 25.86 -14.89
N ASN A 189 46.49 25.95 -13.92
CA ASN A 189 46.42 27.00 -12.90
C ASN A 189 46.27 26.41 -11.48
N PRO A 190 47.35 25.90 -10.88
CA PRO A 190 47.30 25.22 -9.58
C PRO A 190 46.85 26.14 -8.43
N GLU A 191 47.16 27.44 -8.49
CA GLU A 191 46.75 28.41 -7.47
C GLU A 191 45.23 28.60 -7.42
N THR A 192 44.59 28.69 -8.59
CA THR A 192 43.13 28.83 -8.70
C THR A 192 42.40 27.55 -8.29
N ALA A 193 43.00 26.38 -8.55
CA ALA A 193 42.48 25.08 -8.10
C ALA A 193 42.55 24.94 -6.57
N LEU A 194 43.60 25.46 -5.94
CA LEU A 194 43.79 25.42 -4.49
C LEU A 194 42.70 26.22 -3.73
N LEU A 195 42.25 27.33 -4.31
CA LEU A 195 41.13 28.14 -3.78
C LEU A 195 39.77 27.42 -3.84
N GLN A 196 39.63 26.37 -4.64
CA GLN A 196 38.39 25.58 -4.74
C GLN A 196 38.33 24.44 -3.72
N ILE A 197 39.46 24.10 -3.06
CA ILE A 197 39.54 23.00 -2.08
C ILE A 197 38.59 23.20 -0.90
N PRO A 198 38.46 24.40 -0.29
CA PRO A 198 37.50 24.61 0.80
C PRO A 198 36.05 24.37 0.37
N GLY A 199 35.67 24.82 -0.83
CA GLY A 199 34.34 24.57 -1.39
C GLY A 199 34.08 23.09 -1.68
N LEU A 200 35.10 22.38 -2.17
CA LEU A 200 35.05 20.93 -2.35
C LEU A 200 34.90 20.18 -1.01
N LEU A 201 35.60 20.62 0.05
CA LEU A 201 35.45 20.05 1.39
C LEU A 201 34.03 20.22 1.93
N THR A 202 33.41 21.39 1.72
CA THR A 202 31.99 21.60 2.08
C THR A 202 31.05 20.70 1.28
N GLN A 203 31.26 20.58 -0.04
CA GLN A 203 30.43 19.70 -0.88
C GLN A 203 30.58 18.22 -0.50
N VAL A 204 31.79 17.78 -0.19
CA VAL A 204 32.08 16.42 0.29
C VAL A 204 31.44 16.19 1.67
N GLY A 205 31.50 17.17 2.57
CA GLY A 205 30.81 17.13 3.87
C GLY A 205 29.28 16.98 3.75
N ASN A 206 28.67 17.64 2.77
CA ASN A 206 27.23 17.54 2.50
C ASN A 206 26.80 16.18 1.92
N VAL A 207 27.75 15.37 1.41
CA VAL A 207 27.51 13.99 0.95
C VAL A 207 27.68 12.99 2.09
N LEU A 208 28.58 13.27 3.03
CA LEU A 208 28.87 12.42 4.19
C LEU A 208 27.63 12.20 5.08
N THR A 209 26.84 13.24 5.32
CA THR A 209 25.66 13.19 6.18
C THR A 209 24.56 12.25 5.66
N PRO A 210 24.07 12.35 4.41
CA PRO A 210 23.09 11.37 3.93
C PRO A 210 23.69 9.96 3.80
N LEU A 211 24.98 9.81 3.46
CA LEU A 211 25.61 8.48 3.36
C LEU A 211 25.73 7.77 4.71
N SER A 212 26.00 8.49 5.80
CA SER A 212 26.08 7.89 7.14
C SER A 212 24.72 7.39 7.64
N GLU A 213 23.62 7.97 7.15
CA GLU A 213 22.26 7.57 7.49
C GLU A 213 21.74 6.39 6.64
N VAL A 214 22.43 6.03 5.54
CA VAL A 214 22.00 4.91 4.68
C VAL A 214 22.14 3.56 5.41
N GLU A 215 23.26 3.32 6.08
CA GLU A 215 23.49 2.07 6.82
C GLU A 215 22.46 1.82 7.93
N PRO A 216 22.21 2.75 8.88
CA PRO A 216 21.21 2.55 9.92
C PRO A 216 19.79 2.44 9.34
N ALA A 217 19.46 3.20 8.29
CA ALA A 217 18.15 3.11 7.65
C ALA A 217 17.92 1.73 7.01
N PHE A 218 18.91 1.15 6.30
CA PHE A 218 18.78 -0.20 5.74
C PHE A 218 18.86 -1.31 6.80
N LYS A 219 19.53 -1.09 7.94
CA LYS A 219 19.46 -2.01 9.09
C LYS A 219 18.05 -2.06 9.69
N GLU A 220 17.38 -0.91 9.79
CA GLU A 220 15.99 -0.85 10.27
C GLU A 220 15.02 -1.52 9.28
N VAL A 221 15.27 -1.37 7.98
CA VAL A 221 14.58 -2.13 6.94
C VAL A 221 14.82 -3.64 7.11
N ALA A 222 16.05 -4.08 7.36
CA ALA A 222 16.33 -5.51 7.57
C ALA A 222 15.65 -6.08 8.82
N LYS A 223 15.55 -5.30 9.90
CA LYS A 223 14.83 -5.68 11.12
C LYS A 223 13.32 -5.85 10.87
N THR A 224 12.73 -4.98 10.07
CA THR A 224 11.31 -5.07 9.70
C THR A 224 11.02 -6.20 8.71
N ILE A 225 11.98 -6.62 7.88
CA ILE A 225 11.88 -7.82 7.02
C ILE A 225 11.78 -9.11 7.82
N SER A 226 12.54 -9.23 8.92
CA SER A 226 12.51 -10.40 9.81
C SER A 226 11.12 -10.67 10.41
N GLU A 227 10.21 -9.70 10.34
CA GLU A 227 8.90 -9.76 10.97
C GLU A 227 7.73 -9.60 9.98
N ALA A 228 8.00 -9.38 8.69
CA ALA A 228 6.98 -9.12 7.65
C ALA A 228 7.23 -9.90 6.34
N ALA A 229 6.22 -10.69 5.94
CA ALA A 229 5.90 -11.29 4.63
C ALA A 229 7.04 -11.73 3.67
N VAL A 230 6.90 -12.95 3.11
CA VAL A 230 7.73 -13.62 2.07
C VAL A 230 8.14 -12.74 0.85
N GLN A 231 7.38 -11.69 0.54
CA GLN A 231 7.71 -10.74 -0.54
C GLN A 231 8.73 -9.67 -0.15
N ALA A 232 8.99 -9.44 1.13
CA ALA A 232 10.04 -8.53 1.60
C ALA A 232 11.45 -9.16 1.48
N GLU A 233 11.56 -10.48 1.68
CA GLU A 233 12.79 -11.25 1.43
C GLU A 233 13.28 -11.15 -0.02
N LYS A 234 12.35 -11.06 -0.99
CA LYS A 234 12.70 -10.91 -2.41
C LYS A 234 13.42 -9.59 -2.75
N MET A 235 13.38 -8.59 -1.85
CA MET A 235 14.08 -7.30 -2.00
C MET A 235 15.41 -7.23 -1.23
N MET A 236 15.72 -8.26 -0.43
CA MET A 236 16.98 -8.37 0.30
C MET A 236 18.23 -8.24 -0.59
N PRO A 237 18.30 -8.82 -1.81
CA PRO A 237 19.48 -8.66 -2.65
C PRO A 237 19.63 -7.23 -3.17
N GLU A 238 18.54 -6.55 -3.55
CA GLU A 238 18.58 -5.14 -3.94
C GLU A 238 18.94 -4.22 -2.76
N ILE A 239 18.38 -4.45 -1.57
CA ILE A 239 18.71 -3.71 -0.33
C ILE A 239 20.20 -3.89 0.00
N THR A 240 20.69 -5.11 -0.06
CA THR A 240 22.11 -5.42 0.23
C THR A 240 23.03 -4.79 -0.81
N ALA A 241 22.66 -4.81 -2.09
CA ALA A 241 23.42 -4.17 -3.16
C ALA A 241 23.52 -2.65 -2.96
N VAL A 242 22.42 -1.98 -2.62
CA VAL A 242 22.40 -0.53 -2.38
C VAL A 242 23.15 -0.17 -1.10
N ASN A 243 22.96 -0.93 -0.02
CA ASN A 243 23.66 -0.69 1.25
C ASN A 243 25.18 -0.89 1.11
N LYS A 244 25.61 -1.95 0.41
CA LYS A 244 27.02 -2.19 0.10
C LYS A 244 27.60 -1.04 -0.74
N ALA A 245 26.91 -0.62 -1.79
CA ALA A 245 27.33 0.50 -2.63
C ALA A 245 27.45 1.81 -1.83
N ALA A 246 26.52 2.07 -0.90
CA ALA A 246 26.57 3.24 -0.03
C ALA A 246 27.74 3.19 0.96
N ASN A 247 28.03 2.05 1.56
CA ASN A 247 29.17 1.87 2.48
C ASN A 247 30.53 1.97 1.77
N ASP A 248 30.65 1.36 0.60
CA ASP A 248 31.83 1.48 -0.25
C ASP A 248 32.05 2.95 -0.66
N THR A 249 30.96 3.66 -0.98
CA THR A 249 30.98 5.08 -1.29
C THR A 249 31.37 5.92 -0.07
N LEU A 250 30.82 5.65 1.12
CA LEU A 250 31.15 6.35 2.34
C LEU A 250 32.65 6.24 2.67
N LYS A 251 33.23 5.04 2.49
CA LYS A 251 34.67 4.83 2.65
C LYS A 251 35.48 5.66 1.67
N GLN A 252 35.09 5.68 0.40
CA GLN A 252 35.77 6.45 -0.64
C GLN A 252 35.60 7.97 -0.44
N VAL A 253 34.44 8.45 -0.01
CA VAL A 253 34.18 9.87 0.28
C VAL A 253 34.99 10.33 1.50
N LYS A 254 35.15 9.49 2.54
CA LYS A 254 36.06 9.76 3.67
C LYS A 254 37.52 9.85 3.21
N GLN A 255 37.93 9.00 2.27
CA GLN A 255 39.27 9.06 1.68
C GLN A 255 39.47 10.32 0.84
N ILE A 256 38.48 10.73 0.04
CA ILE A 256 38.49 12.00 -0.70
C ILE A 256 38.65 13.17 0.27
N ALA A 257 37.91 13.19 1.39
CA ALA A 257 38.03 14.22 2.41
C ALA A 257 39.44 14.27 3.02
N SER A 258 40.06 13.13 3.33
CA SER A 258 41.43 13.10 3.83
C SER A 258 42.46 13.55 2.79
N LEU A 259 42.26 13.21 1.52
CA LEU A 259 43.14 13.65 0.43
C LEU A 259 43.05 15.17 0.24
N LEU A 260 41.83 15.73 0.27
CA LEU A 260 41.60 17.17 0.19
C LEU A 260 42.22 17.93 1.37
N GLN A 261 42.21 17.35 2.58
CA GLN A 261 42.86 17.95 3.76
C GLN A 261 44.40 17.92 3.66
N SER A 262 44.96 16.91 3.00
CA SER A 262 46.41 16.76 2.80
C SER A 262 46.96 17.52 1.58
N ALA A 263 46.08 18.09 0.76
CA ALA A 263 46.44 18.76 -0.48
C ALA A 263 47.11 20.11 -0.21
N ASN A 264 48.26 20.31 -0.83
CA ASN A 264 49.07 21.53 -0.74
C ASN A 264 49.73 21.81 -2.10
N SER A 265 50.43 22.94 -2.21
CA SER A 265 51.05 23.40 -3.46
C SER A 265 52.07 22.42 -4.07
N LYS A 266 52.60 21.46 -3.30
CA LYS A 266 53.61 20.49 -3.76
C LYS A 266 53.03 19.17 -4.27
N ASN A 267 51.85 18.77 -3.79
CA ASN A 267 51.22 17.48 -4.12
C ASN A 267 49.84 17.63 -4.79
N LEU A 268 49.43 18.86 -5.14
CA LEU A 268 48.09 19.17 -5.64
C LEU A 268 47.71 18.36 -6.88
N ILE A 269 48.63 18.19 -7.84
CA ILE A 269 48.33 17.51 -9.10
C ILE A 269 48.10 16.01 -8.85
N ASP A 270 48.98 15.37 -8.09
CA ASP A 270 48.89 13.94 -7.76
C ASP A 270 47.68 13.64 -6.87
N THR A 271 47.38 14.52 -5.90
CA THR A 271 46.20 14.40 -5.03
C THR A 271 44.90 14.58 -5.83
N LEU A 272 44.84 15.53 -6.76
CA LEU A 272 43.67 15.75 -7.61
C LEU A 272 43.45 14.59 -8.60
N GLU A 273 44.52 13.97 -9.09
CA GLU A 273 44.45 12.76 -9.93
C GLU A 273 43.95 11.55 -9.13
N ALA A 274 44.43 11.38 -7.89
CA ALA A 274 43.94 10.37 -6.96
C ALA A 274 42.45 10.58 -6.59
N ILE A 275 42.05 11.83 -6.31
CA ILE A 275 40.65 12.20 -6.03
C ILE A 275 39.78 11.93 -7.25
N SER A 276 40.22 12.30 -8.47
CA SER A 276 39.47 12.01 -9.70
C SER A 276 39.23 10.52 -9.87
N LYS A 277 40.25 9.68 -9.64
CA LYS A 277 40.14 8.23 -9.73
C LYS A 277 39.14 7.66 -8.71
N GLN A 278 39.16 8.17 -7.47
CA GLN A 278 38.18 7.78 -6.45
C GLN A 278 36.77 8.24 -6.82
N VAL A 279 36.62 9.46 -7.36
CA VAL A 279 35.33 9.98 -7.78
C VAL A 279 34.70 9.19 -8.93
N ASP A 280 35.52 8.76 -9.90
CA ASP A 280 35.07 7.91 -10.99
C ASP A 280 34.69 6.50 -10.48
N ALA A 281 35.46 5.94 -9.54
CA ALA A 281 35.13 4.67 -8.90
C ALA A 281 33.81 4.71 -8.11
N VAL A 282 33.54 5.80 -7.36
CA VAL A 282 32.23 6.01 -6.72
C VAL A 282 31.13 6.12 -7.76
N SER A 283 31.36 6.87 -8.85
CA SER A 283 30.38 7.03 -9.91
C SER A 283 29.99 5.71 -10.56
N ASP A 284 30.94 4.80 -10.76
CA ASP A 284 30.68 3.48 -11.31
C ASP A 284 29.98 2.56 -10.30
N THR A 285 30.30 2.71 -9.02
CA THR A 285 29.60 2.03 -7.91
C THR A 285 28.12 2.43 -7.88
N PHE A 286 27.81 3.71 -8.02
CA PHE A 286 26.42 4.18 -8.11
C PHE A 286 25.69 3.69 -9.36
N LYS A 287 26.34 3.69 -10.54
CA LYS A 287 25.75 3.16 -11.78
C LYS A 287 25.38 1.68 -11.65
N LYS A 288 26.23 0.88 -10.99
CA LYS A 288 25.95 -0.55 -10.72
C LYS A 288 24.79 -0.75 -9.74
N ALA A 289 24.57 0.19 -8.82
CA ALA A 289 23.47 0.15 -7.85
C ALA A 289 22.16 0.75 -8.37
N GLU A 290 22.19 1.50 -9.48
CA GLU A 290 21.03 2.20 -10.05
C GLU A 290 19.85 1.26 -10.42
N PRO A 291 20.06 0.08 -11.03
CA PRO A 291 18.97 -0.86 -11.28
C PRO A 291 18.29 -1.34 -10.00
N ALA A 292 19.08 -1.60 -8.94
CA ALA A 292 18.55 -2.00 -7.64
C ALA A 292 17.74 -0.87 -6.99
N LEU A 293 18.26 0.37 -7.04
CA LEU A 293 17.56 1.56 -6.52
C LEU A 293 16.23 1.81 -7.24
N SER A 294 16.19 1.61 -8.56
CA SER A 294 14.99 1.73 -9.39
C SER A 294 13.96 0.65 -9.07
N LYS A 295 14.38 -0.61 -8.88
CA LYS A 295 13.50 -1.71 -8.44
C LYS A 295 12.90 -1.44 -7.06
N LEU A 296 13.70 -0.99 -6.09
CA LEU A 296 13.20 -0.64 -4.75
C LEU A 296 12.20 0.53 -4.82
N THR A 297 12.44 1.52 -5.69
CA THR A 297 11.51 2.63 -5.92
C THR A 297 10.19 2.14 -6.52
N ALA A 298 10.22 1.23 -7.49
CA ALA A 298 9.01 0.66 -8.10
C ALA A 298 8.18 -0.11 -7.06
N GLU A 299 8.83 -0.85 -6.18
CA GLU A 299 8.15 -1.67 -5.18
C GLU A 299 7.58 -0.85 -4.03
N ILE A 300 8.22 0.27 -3.70
CA ILE A 300 7.64 1.30 -2.85
C ILE A 300 6.31 1.79 -3.41
N ILE A 301 6.21 2.08 -4.71
CA ILE A 301 5.03 2.67 -5.37
C ILE A 301 3.87 1.66 -5.43
N LYS A 302 4.16 0.38 -5.72
CA LYS A 302 3.15 -0.67 -5.75
C LYS A 302 2.46 -0.91 -4.40
N ARG A 303 3.10 -0.50 -3.29
CA ARG A 303 2.63 -0.73 -1.90
C ARG A 303 2.01 0.51 -1.23
N VAL A 304 1.76 1.62 -1.95
CA VAL A 304 1.08 2.84 -1.42
C VAL A 304 -0.43 2.82 -1.68
N LYS A 305 -0.97 1.83 -2.40
CA LYS A 305 -2.40 1.78 -2.75
C LYS A 305 -3.19 0.90 -1.80
#